data_AF-A0A651GB12-F1
#
_entry.id   AF-A0A651GB12-F1
#
_cell.length_a   1.000
_cell.length_b   1.000
_cell.length_c   1.000
_cell.angle_alpha   90.00
_cell.angle_beta   90.00
_cell.angle_gamma   90.00
#
_symmetry.space_group_name_H-M   'P 1'
#
loop_
_entity.id
_entity.type
_entity.pdbx_description
1 polymer ?
#
loop_
_entity_poly.entity_id
_entity_poly.type
_entity_poly.pdbx_seq_one_letter_code
_entity_poly.pdbx_strand_id
1 'polypeptide(L)'
;MCILIHTLINTLILSEKSFTASLLWDKFGLSVSGICAIHCLFFPIFVSILPIWGAANIIHQWAHPIFILLLLPAVYFAAKRSHYDKTITTILYAGLFLVIIGWLFGHFWLGFIFETSVTLLGSGMLIAGHWFNYRHHRRCNNKNHNHHPISKEIKKAS
;
A
#
# COMPACT_ATOMS: atom_id res chain seq x y z
N MET A 1 -36.14 3.17 -2.12
CA MET A 1 -35.22 2.09 -1.69
C MET A 1 -34.37 1.53 -2.83
N CYS A 2 -34.87 1.40 -4.08
CA CYS A 2 -34.09 0.90 -5.23
C CYS A 2 -32.95 1.84 -5.70
N ILE A 3 -33.09 3.16 -5.58
CA ILE A 3 -32.10 4.12 -6.08
C ILE A 3 -30.78 4.04 -5.28
N LEU A 4 -30.87 3.84 -3.96
CA LEU A 4 -29.69 3.74 -3.08
C LEU A 4 -28.89 2.45 -3.34
N ILE A 5 -29.59 1.34 -3.59
CA ILE A 5 -28.99 0.03 -3.94
C ILE A 5 -28.36 0.10 -5.33
N HIS A 6 -29.02 0.75 -6.29
CA HIS A 6 -28.47 0.93 -7.63
C HIS A 6 -27.23 1.85 -7.64
N THR A 7 -27.19 2.90 -6.81
CA THR A 7 -25.98 3.74 -6.64
C THR A 7 -24.86 3.00 -5.91
N LEU A 8 -25.15 2.21 -4.88
CA LEU A 8 -24.15 1.41 -4.17
C LEU A 8 -23.54 0.34 -5.08
N ILE A 9 -24.37 -0.36 -5.86
CA ILE A 9 -23.93 -1.32 -6.87
C ILE A 9 -23.15 -0.62 -7.99
N ASN A 10 -23.58 0.55 -8.49
CA ASN A 10 -22.79 1.30 -9.47
C ASN A 10 -21.45 1.80 -8.89
N THR A 11 -21.38 2.22 -7.62
CA THR A 11 -20.10 2.61 -7.00
C THR A 11 -19.17 1.42 -6.80
N LEU A 12 -19.72 0.22 -6.53
CA LEU A 12 -18.95 -1.02 -6.41
C LEU A 12 -18.52 -1.56 -7.79
N ILE A 13 -19.35 -1.41 -8.82
CA ILE A 13 -19.08 -1.86 -10.21
C ILE A 13 -18.18 -0.87 -10.97
N LEU A 14 -18.21 0.43 -10.65
CA LEU A 14 -17.23 1.39 -11.19
C LEU A 14 -15.81 1.18 -10.62
N SER A 15 -15.64 0.28 -9.63
CA SER A 15 -14.32 -0.21 -9.20
C SER A 15 -13.72 -1.28 -10.14
N GLU A 16 -14.48 -1.84 -11.08
CA GLU A 16 -14.00 -2.94 -11.94
C GLU A 16 -13.52 -2.51 -13.34
N LYS A 17 -14.00 -1.39 -13.90
CA LYS A 17 -13.65 -1.06 -15.30
C LYS A 17 -12.37 -0.21 -15.40
N SER A 18 -11.32 -0.86 -15.92
CA SER A 18 -9.98 -0.37 -16.32
C SER A 18 -8.90 -0.32 -15.22
N PHE A 19 -8.78 -1.39 -14.46
CA PHE A 19 -7.68 -1.56 -13.53
C PHE A 19 -6.41 -1.98 -14.27
N THR A 20 -5.63 -1.01 -14.74
CA THR A 20 -4.31 -1.29 -15.32
C THR A 20 -3.43 -1.96 -14.26
N ALA A 21 -2.53 -2.86 -14.68
CA ALA A 21 -1.65 -3.59 -13.76
C ALA A 21 -0.91 -2.65 -12.78
N SER A 22 -0.56 -1.43 -13.18
CA SER A 22 0.01 -0.41 -12.29
C SER A 22 -0.95 0.04 -11.19
N LEU A 23 -2.23 0.26 -11.51
CA LEU A 23 -3.25 0.63 -10.51
C LEU A 23 -3.53 -0.54 -9.54
N LEU A 24 -3.45 -1.79 -10.03
CA LEU A 24 -3.48 -3.02 -9.22
C LEU A 24 -2.44 -2.98 -8.12
N TRP A 25 -1.18 -2.76 -8.50
CA TRP A 25 -0.06 -2.70 -7.56
C TRP A 25 -0.15 -1.50 -6.62
N ASP A 26 -0.64 -0.35 -7.09
CA ASP A 26 -0.83 0.83 -6.23
C ASP A 26 -1.91 0.60 -5.15
N LYS A 27 -3.05 0.01 -5.51
CA LYS A 27 -4.10 -0.34 -4.54
C LYS A 27 -3.65 -1.45 -3.59
N PHE A 28 -2.91 -2.44 -4.08
CA PHE A 28 -2.34 -3.50 -3.25
C PHE A 28 -1.33 -2.94 -2.25
N GLY A 29 -0.42 -2.06 -2.70
CA GLY A 29 0.53 -1.37 -1.83
C GLY A 29 -0.17 -0.51 -0.77
N LEU A 30 -1.24 0.19 -1.16
CA LEU A 30 -2.07 0.98 -0.24
C LEU A 30 -2.74 0.11 0.83
N SER A 31 -3.33 -1.03 0.44
CA SER A 31 -4.01 -1.92 1.39
C SER A 31 -3.02 -2.57 2.35
N VAL A 32 -1.90 -3.10 1.86
CA VAL A 32 -0.87 -3.72 2.70
C VAL A 32 -0.25 -2.70 3.66
N SER A 33 0.07 -1.49 3.18
CA SER A 33 0.62 -0.42 4.03
C SER A 33 -0.38 0.03 5.10
N GLY A 34 -1.67 0.12 4.76
CA GLY A 34 -2.73 0.46 5.71
C GLY A 34 -2.93 -0.61 6.78
N ILE A 35 -2.95 -1.89 6.40
CA ILE A 35 -3.03 -3.01 7.35
C ILE A 35 -1.81 -3.02 8.27
N CYS A 36 -0.61 -2.78 7.74
CA CYS A 36 0.62 -2.68 8.52
C CYS A 36 0.53 -1.56 9.57
N ALA A 37 0.08 -0.35 9.20
CA ALA A 37 -0.08 0.76 10.12
C ALA A 37 -1.13 0.47 11.21
N ILE A 38 -2.29 -0.11 10.84
CA ILE A 38 -3.34 -0.50 11.79
C ILE A 38 -2.82 -1.55 12.76
N HIS A 39 -2.13 -2.59 12.26
CA HIS A 39 -1.52 -3.62 13.11
C HIS A 39 -0.57 -3.00 14.14
N CYS A 40 0.36 -2.14 13.70
CA CYS A 40 1.34 -1.49 14.58
C CYS A 40 0.67 -0.63 15.66
N LEU A 41 -0.44 0.04 15.35
CA LEU A 41 -1.15 0.90 16.30
C LEU A 41 -2.00 0.11 17.30
N PHE A 42 -2.64 -0.97 16.87
CA PHE A 42 -3.56 -1.75 17.71
C PHE A 42 -2.85 -2.84 18.53
N PHE A 43 -1.72 -3.35 18.07
CA PHE A 43 -0.93 -4.32 18.82
C PHE A 43 -0.59 -3.89 20.26
N PRO A 44 -0.07 -2.67 20.53
CA PRO A 44 0.24 -2.26 21.91
C PRO A 44 -1.01 -2.19 22.79
N ILE A 45 -2.14 -1.80 22.21
CA ILE A 45 -3.42 -1.70 22.92
C ILE A 45 -3.88 -3.11 23.32
N PHE A 46 -3.84 -4.07 22.40
CA PHE A 46 -4.25 -5.45 22.68
C PHE A 46 -3.36 -6.13 23.72
N VAL A 47 -2.04 -5.94 23.64
CA VAL A 47 -1.10 -6.50 24.63
C VAL A 47 -1.30 -5.88 26.01
N SER A 48 -1.70 -4.60 26.08
CA SER A 48 -1.96 -3.93 27.36
C SER A 48 -3.25 -4.41 28.04
N ILE A 49 -4.29 -4.77 27.26
CA ILE A 49 -5.60 -5.17 27.78
C ILE A 49 -5.67 -6.67 28.05
N LEU A 50 -5.08 -7.49 27.18
CA LEU A 50 -5.19 -8.94 27.25
C LEU A 50 -3.88 -9.56 27.77
N PRO A 51 -3.90 -10.46 28.77
CA PRO A 51 -2.71 -11.10 29.33
C PRO A 51 -2.17 -12.24 28.44
N ILE A 52 -2.13 -12.05 27.12
CA ILE A 52 -1.73 -13.06 26.10
C ILE A 52 -0.31 -12.82 25.55
N TRP A 53 0.57 -12.24 26.35
CA TRP A 53 1.93 -11.82 25.99
C TRP A 53 2.70 -12.86 25.15
N GLY A 54 2.62 -14.15 25.50
CA GLY A 54 3.31 -15.22 24.77
C GLY A 54 2.83 -15.41 23.33
N ALA A 55 1.51 -15.51 23.11
CA ALA A 55 0.95 -15.71 21.78
C ALA A 55 1.01 -14.43 20.92
N ALA A 56 0.79 -13.27 21.54
CA ALA A 56 0.79 -11.98 20.85
C ALA A 56 2.19 -11.64 20.30
N ASN A 57 3.26 -11.88 21.07
CA ASN A 57 4.62 -11.57 20.66
C ASN A 57 5.05 -12.39 19.42
N ILE A 58 4.66 -13.66 19.36
CA ILE A 58 4.90 -14.50 18.18
C ILE A 58 4.25 -13.86 16.94
N ILE A 59 2.97 -13.49 17.02
CA ILE A 59 2.25 -12.89 15.90
C ILE A 59 2.93 -11.60 15.43
N HIS A 60 3.36 -10.74 16.35
CA HIS A 60 4.03 -9.48 16.02
C HIS A 60 5.37 -9.68 15.31
N GLN A 61 6.18 -10.63 15.81
CA GLN A 61 7.49 -10.94 15.22
C GLN A 61 7.38 -11.42 13.77
N TRP A 62 6.34 -12.21 13.45
CA TRP A 62 6.10 -12.71 12.10
C TRP A 62 5.31 -11.73 11.20
N ALA A 63 4.55 -10.81 11.78
CA ALA A 63 3.74 -9.85 11.01
C ALA A 63 4.61 -8.91 10.16
N HIS A 64 5.65 -8.30 10.73
CA HIS A 64 6.56 -7.40 10.01
C HIS A 64 7.26 -8.04 8.80
N PRO A 65 7.92 -9.20 8.90
CA PRO A 65 8.56 -9.82 7.74
C PRO A 65 7.54 -10.22 6.66
N ILE A 66 6.33 -10.65 7.04
CA ILE A 66 5.25 -10.91 6.08
C ILE A 66 4.85 -9.62 5.36
N PHE A 67 4.62 -8.52 6.08
CA PHE A 67 4.27 -7.25 5.45
C PHE A 67 5.39 -6.73 4.54
N ILE A 68 6.65 -6.82 4.96
CA ILE A 68 7.80 -6.44 4.12
C ILE A 68 7.81 -7.27 2.84
N LEU A 69 7.60 -8.59 2.94
CA LEU A 69 7.54 -9.48 1.78
C LEU A 69 6.41 -9.11 0.80
N LEU A 70 5.27 -8.63 1.29
CA LEU A 70 4.17 -8.14 0.46
C LEU A 70 4.43 -6.73 -0.11
N LEU A 71 5.07 -5.85 0.66
CA LEU A 71 5.37 -4.47 0.25
C LEU A 71 6.46 -4.43 -0.83
N LEU A 72 7.42 -5.33 -0.79
CA LEU A 72 8.56 -5.37 -1.71
C LEU A 72 8.14 -5.48 -3.19
N PRO A 73 7.30 -6.45 -3.61
CA PRO A 73 6.79 -6.50 -4.98
C PRO A 73 5.87 -5.31 -5.29
N ALA A 74 5.05 -4.86 -4.33
CA ALA A 74 4.16 -3.72 -4.54
C ALA A 74 4.93 -2.44 -4.89
N VAL A 75 5.97 -2.12 -4.11
CA VAL A 75 6.87 -0.99 -4.34
C VAL A 75 7.66 -1.17 -5.63
N TYR A 76 8.22 -2.35 -5.87
CA TYR A 76 9.01 -2.62 -7.09
C TYR A 76 8.20 -2.42 -8.37
N PHE A 77 6.98 -2.99 -8.44
CA PHE A 77 6.13 -2.84 -9.61
C PHE A 77 5.58 -1.42 -9.76
N ALA A 78 5.21 -0.76 -8.66
CA ALA A 78 4.79 0.63 -8.67
C ALA A 78 5.92 1.56 -9.17
N ALA A 79 7.14 1.40 -8.64
CA ALA A 79 8.32 2.17 -9.03
C ALA A 79 8.73 1.93 -10.49
N LYS A 80 8.77 0.66 -10.93
CA LYS A 80 9.12 0.29 -12.32
C LYS A 80 8.15 0.90 -13.33
N ARG A 81 6.87 1.01 -12.97
CA ARG A 81 5.83 1.63 -13.81
C ARG A 81 5.82 3.16 -13.69
N SER A 82 6.26 3.70 -12.56
CA SER A 82 6.42 5.14 -12.31
C SER A 82 7.71 5.73 -12.90
N HIS A 83 8.39 5.06 -13.84
CA HIS A 83 9.73 5.38 -14.40
C HIS A 83 9.99 6.87 -14.73
N TYR A 84 8.95 7.68 -14.88
CA TYR A 84 9.03 9.11 -15.19
C TYR A 84 9.07 10.05 -13.97
N ASP A 85 8.53 9.66 -12.82
CA ASP A 85 8.49 10.47 -11.60
C ASP A 85 9.46 9.91 -10.56
N LYS A 86 10.70 10.43 -10.60
CA LYS A 86 11.76 10.05 -9.67
C LYS A 86 11.38 10.36 -8.22
N THR A 87 10.60 11.42 -7.99
CA THR A 87 10.18 11.82 -6.65
C THR A 87 9.25 10.79 -6.02
N ILE A 88 8.26 10.29 -6.77
CA ILE A 88 7.34 9.23 -6.29
C ILE A 88 8.12 7.95 -5.99
N THR A 89 9.04 7.59 -6.88
CA THR A 89 9.89 6.39 -6.71
C THR A 89 10.75 6.49 -5.45
N THR A 90 11.38 7.65 -5.20
CA THR A 90 12.16 7.90 -3.99
C THR A 90 11.31 7.81 -2.73
N ILE A 91 10.08 8.36 -2.74
CA ILE A 91 9.16 8.28 -1.58
C ILE A 91 8.81 6.82 -1.25
N LEU A 92 8.49 6.00 -2.26
CA LEU A 92 8.15 4.60 -2.07
C LEU A 92 9.32 3.79 -1.48
N TYR A 93 10.52 3.93 -2.05
CA TYR A 93 11.70 3.24 -1.52
C TYR A 93 12.09 3.76 -0.12
N ALA A 94 12.00 5.07 0.13
CA ALA A 94 12.27 5.64 1.44
C ALA A 94 11.28 5.12 2.51
N GLY A 95 9.99 5.05 2.17
CA GLY A 95 8.96 4.49 3.05
C GLY A 95 9.20 3.01 3.37
N LEU A 96 9.54 2.20 2.36
CA LEU A 96 9.90 0.80 2.54
C LEU A 96 11.15 0.65 3.44
N PHE A 97 12.16 1.48 3.21
CA PHE A 97 13.39 1.47 3.99
C PHE A 97 13.14 1.84 5.45
N LEU A 98 12.29 2.83 5.72
CA LEU A 98 11.87 3.18 7.09
C LEU A 98 11.15 2.02 7.78
N VAL A 99 10.25 1.32 7.10
CA VAL A 99 9.58 0.13 7.68
C VAL A 99 10.60 -0.95 8.06
N ILE A 100 11.59 -1.20 7.21
CA ILE A 100 12.66 -2.18 7.47
C ILE A 100 13.53 -1.74 8.65
N ILE A 101 13.93 -0.46 8.70
CA ILE A 101 14.70 0.10 9.82
C ILE A 101 13.89 0.03 11.12
N GLY A 102 12.62 0.39 11.08
CA GLY A 102 11.73 0.35 12.24
C GLY A 102 11.71 -1.04 12.87
N TRP A 103 11.52 -2.06 12.04
CA TRP A 103 11.55 -3.47 12.48
C TRP A 103 12.92 -3.90 13.00
N LEU A 104 14.00 -3.64 12.25
CA LEU A 104 15.35 -4.11 12.61
C LEU A 104 15.90 -3.41 13.86
N PHE A 105 15.76 -2.09 13.97
CA PHE A 105 16.27 -1.33 15.12
C PHE A 105 15.31 -1.38 16.33
N GLY A 106 14.01 -1.52 16.08
CA GLY A 106 12.99 -1.72 17.10
C GLY A 106 13.22 -2.97 17.93
N HIS A 107 13.47 -4.09 17.24
CA HIS A 107 13.70 -5.38 17.90
C HIS A 107 15.02 -5.45 18.69
N PHE A 108 16.08 -4.80 18.19
CA PHE A 108 17.42 -4.99 18.74
C PHE A 108 17.86 -3.90 19.73
N TRP A 109 17.53 -2.61 19.52
CA TRP A 109 18.24 -1.51 20.22
C TRP A 109 17.35 -0.45 20.89
N LEU A 110 16.24 -0.03 20.26
CA LEU A 110 15.52 1.20 20.66
C LEU A 110 14.12 0.97 21.28
N GLY A 111 13.63 -0.27 21.24
CA GLY A 111 12.37 -0.67 21.88
C GLY A 111 11.11 -0.34 21.08
N PHE A 112 9.97 -0.73 21.67
CA PHE A 112 8.67 -0.81 20.99
C PHE A 112 8.12 0.54 20.48
N ILE A 113 8.36 1.64 21.22
CA ILE A 113 7.88 2.98 20.83
C ILE A 113 8.60 3.46 19.56
N PHE A 114 9.90 3.20 19.45
CA PHE A 114 10.68 3.56 18.28
C PHE A 114 10.26 2.73 17.07
N GLU A 115 10.13 1.42 17.25
CA GLU A 115 9.61 0.50 16.23
C GLU A 115 8.28 1.04 15.68
N THR A 116 7.30 1.26 16.56
CA THR A 116 5.97 1.72 16.16
C THR A 116 6.04 3.05 15.43
N SER A 117 6.75 4.04 15.97
CA SER A 117 6.80 5.40 15.40
C SER A 117 7.44 5.42 14.01
N VAL A 118 8.59 4.76 13.85
CA VAL A 118 9.32 4.72 12.57
C VAL A 118 8.54 3.92 11.53
N THR A 119 7.93 2.81 11.94
CA THR A 119 7.12 1.99 11.03
C THR A 119 5.86 2.72 10.61
N LEU A 120 5.19 3.46 11.51
CA LEU A 120 4.04 4.29 11.18
C LEU A 120 4.40 5.39 10.16
N LEU A 121 5.54 6.05 10.36
CA LEU A 121 6.06 7.04 9.42
C LEU A 121 6.36 6.42 8.05
N GLY A 122 7.01 5.26 8.03
CA GLY A 122 7.30 4.51 6.81
C GLY A 122 6.02 4.10 6.06
N SER A 123 5.03 3.54 6.77
CA SER A 123 3.73 3.18 6.21
C SER A 123 2.98 4.41 5.68
N GLY A 124 3.04 5.55 6.38
CA GLY A 124 2.46 6.81 5.92
C GLY A 124 3.09 7.29 4.61
N MET A 125 4.43 7.20 4.49
CA MET A 125 5.15 7.53 3.26
C MET A 125 4.78 6.58 2.11
N LEU A 126 4.65 5.27 2.37
CA LEU A 126 4.21 4.30 1.37
C LEU A 126 2.79 4.59 0.86
N ILE A 127 1.86 4.87 1.78
CA ILE A 127 0.49 5.28 1.46
C ILE A 127 0.51 6.54 0.57
N ALA A 128 1.28 7.56 0.95
CA ALA A 128 1.40 8.79 0.18
C ALA A 128 2.03 8.54 -1.20
N GLY A 129 3.09 7.73 -1.28
CA GLY A 129 3.77 7.37 -2.53
C GLY A 129 2.84 6.66 -3.51
N HIS A 130 2.11 5.63 -3.06
CA HIS A 130 1.13 4.93 -3.89
C HIS A 130 -0.04 5.83 -4.29
N TRP A 131 -0.49 6.72 -3.40
CA TRP A 131 -1.52 7.70 -3.71
C TRP A 131 -1.09 8.70 -4.78
N PHE A 132 0.15 9.22 -4.69
CA PHE A 132 0.70 10.12 -5.70
C PHE A 132 0.90 9.41 -7.03
N ASN A 133 1.39 8.16 -7.03
CA ASN A 133 1.53 7.34 -8.24
C ASN A 133 0.17 7.13 -8.91
N TYR A 134 -0.85 6.79 -8.12
CA TYR A 134 -2.22 6.62 -8.57
C TYR A 134 -2.80 7.90 -9.18
N ARG A 135 -2.60 9.05 -8.51
CA ARG A 135 -3.05 10.37 -8.99
C ARG A 135 -2.32 10.79 -10.27
N HIS A 136 -1.04 10.44 -10.40
CA HIS A 136 -0.24 10.69 -11.60
C HIS A 136 -0.76 9.87 -12.79
N HIS A 137 -0.98 8.56 -12.59
CA HIS A 137 -1.55 7.68 -13.62
C HIS A 137 -2.94 8.14 -14.10
N ARG A 138 -3.78 8.69 -13.20
CA ARG A 138 -5.12 9.22 -13.59
C ARG A 138 -5.08 10.52 -14.37
N ARG A 139 -4.02 11.32 -14.25
CA ARG A 139 -3.91 12.65 -14.89
C ARG A 139 -3.08 12.64 -16.16
N CYS A 140 -2.25 11.61 -16.37
CA CYS A 140 -1.46 11.48 -17.58
C CYS A 140 -2.37 11.22 -18.78
N ASN A 141 -2.41 12.14 -19.75
CA ASN A 141 -3.17 12.02 -21.01
C ASN A 141 -2.27 11.68 -22.21
N ASN A 142 -1.00 11.31 -21.96
CA ASN A 142 -0.02 11.11 -23.02
C ASN A 142 -0.12 9.69 -23.61
N LYS A 143 -0.54 9.61 -24.88
CA LYS A 143 -0.79 8.37 -25.66
C LYS A 143 0.45 7.49 -25.85
N ASN A 144 1.67 8.01 -25.61
CA ASN A 144 2.93 7.27 -25.70
C ASN A 144 3.34 6.58 -24.38
N HIS A 145 2.54 6.72 -23.32
CA HIS A 145 2.79 6.04 -22.05
C HIS A 145 1.98 4.74 -21.98
N ASN A 146 2.66 3.61 -21.78
CA ASN A 146 2.09 2.25 -21.71
C ASN A 146 1.28 1.96 -20.42
N HIS A 147 0.68 3.00 -19.82
CA HIS A 147 -0.17 2.94 -18.63
C HIS A 147 -1.62 3.31 -18.94
N HIS A 148 -1.93 3.66 -20.20
CA HIS A 148 -3.28 3.93 -20.66
C HIS A 148 -4.10 2.65 -20.84
N PRO A 149 -5.42 2.70 -20.58
CA PRO A 149 -6.30 1.61 -20.96
C PRO A 149 -6.17 1.38 -22.46
N ILE A 150 -5.99 0.12 -22.87
CA ILE A 150 -6.11 -0.32 -24.26
C ILE A 150 -7.57 -0.12 -24.66
N SER A 151 -7.95 1.12 -25.00
CA SER A 151 -9.29 1.45 -25.52
C SER A 151 -9.39 1.18 -27.03
N LYS A 152 -8.43 0.47 -27.62
CA LYS A 152 -8.38 0.22 -29.07
C LYS A 152 -8.94 -1.13 -29.51
N GLU A 153 -9.18 -2.08 -28.60
CA GLU A 153 -9.71 -3.40 -28.97
C GLU A 153 -11.26 -3.43 -29.06
N ILE A 154 -11.98 -2.47 -28.47
CA ILE A 154 -13.46 -2.47 -28.52
C ILE A 154 -14.01 -1.89 -29.85
N LYS A 155 -13.18 -1.16 -30.63
CA LYS A 155 -13.63 -0.56 -31.91
C LYS A 155 -13.54 -1.49 -33.13
N LYS A 156 -13.11 -2.75 -32.96
CA LYS A 156 -13.04 -3.73 -34.05
C LYS A 156 -14.06 -4.88 -33.92
N ALA A 157 -14.93 -4.82 -32.92
CA ALA A 157 -16.01 -5.78 -32.68
C ALA A 157 -17.41 -5.13 -32.76
N SER A 158 -17.51 -3.96 -33.41
CA SER A 158 -18.79 -3.33 -33.81
C SER A 158 -18.88 -3.25 -35.32
#